data_AF-A0A1B1I0B4-F1
#
_entry.id   AF-A0A1B1I0B4-F1
#
_cell.length_a   1.000
_cell.length_b   1.000
_cell.length_c   1.000
_cell.angle_alpha   90.00
_cell.angle_beta   90.00
_cell.angle_gamma   90.00
#
_symmetry.space_group_name_H-M   'P 1'
#
loop_
_entity.id
_entity.type
_entity.pdbx_description
1 polymer ?
#
loop_
_entity_poly.entity_id
_entity_poly.type
_entity_poly.pdbx_seq_one_letter_code
_entity_poly.pdbx_strand_id
1 'polypeptide(L)'
;MAGNRISTGRRRKRAALLALSLCLVGTGTVSAENDIAHKTGDSVTTFNDIGRDSSAYGDDMPQSRPVRTIESHTDGAGIGCYLTNDEREYWRDNVTVDVSGSGGGSLHRNVTGIYLLDGAQLTIGGDLTLRLANSAPATCGATPGADVAHYYMSGIYAGYGGQIRGRTHGDTRFTLGGTLDMDVVGVGLQANKDGYITVGGGRIVTHALGTDTYALLAEEGSVFMNTGADGRERGTETVNIHGNLGVLHKNYGIDPNPDRHGSFISLALPTADSVLTGAILNEFEESGGNPHNSGVDLYLSHNARWYNRWIGAPRERTVLERPNADAYLYRGSKLRTLCGGGSEEEQGNIFQQEASPILVDSCSGFTRVVYTRAEDGSIRGGDFIVRHAAPGSHITMRLAAGAAVTDEAHTTMREALRALAAKLRYQGYAAGERSLSARVELAADSSAPAILRGEIWFREALINSAPSS
;
A
#
# COMPACT_ATOMS: atom_id res chain seq x y z
N MET A 1 -53.55 10.46 -68.65
CA MET A 1 -53.14 11.46 -67.64
C MET A 1 -51.79 10.98 -67.09
N ALA A 2 -50.63 11.59 -67.35
CA ALA A 2 -50.25 13.01 -67.38
C ALA A 2 -50.38 13.68 -66.00
N GLY A 3 -49.31 14.12 -65.31
CA GLY A 3 -47.87 13.84 -65.50
C GLY A 3 -46.93 14.98 -65.04
N ASN A 4 -45.62 14.71 -65.01
CA ASN A 4 -44.48 15.68 -64.87
C ASN A 4 -44.34 16.44 -63.51
N ARG A 5 -43.17 16.96 -63.06
CA ARG A 5 -41.71 16.78 -63.38
C ARG A 5 -40.84 17.32 -62.19
N ILE A 6 -39.66 16.75 -61.88
CA ILE A 6 -38.27 17.24 -62.17
C ILE A 6 -38.00 18.71 -61.74
N SER A 7 -36.92 19.13 -61.04
CA SER A 7 -35.48 18.75 -61.07
C SER A 7 -34.76 18.98 -59.72
N THR A 8 -33.68 18.27 -59.33
CA THR A 8 -32.22 18.62 -59.44
C THR A 8 -31.81 20.05 -58.97
N GLY A 9 -30.59 20.35 -58.47
CA GLY A 9 -29.33 19.62 -58.19
C GLY A 9 -28.28 20.63 -57.62
N ARG A 10 -26.96 20.40 -57.47
CA ARG A 10 -26.02 19.30 -57.78
C ARG A 10 -24.81 19.31 -56.77
N ARG A 11 -24.03 18.22 -56.73
CA ARG A 11 -22.82 17.94 -55.90
C ARG A 11 -21.56 18.82 -56.16
N ARG A 12 -20.70 18.99 -55.13
CA ARG A 12 -19.20 19.05 -55.04
C ARG A 12 -18.84 18.94 -53.53
N LYS A 13 -17.82 18.27 -52.95
CA LYS A 13 -16.60 17.50 -53.30
C LYS A 13 -15.26 18.24 -53.56
N ARG A 14 -14.20 17.78 -52.85
CA ARG A 14 -12.78 18.25 -52.74
C ARG A 14 -12.58 19.51 -51.85
N ALA A 15 -11.44 19.76 -51.20
CA ALA A 15 -10.13 19.07 -51.20
C ALA A 15 -9.51 18.96 -49.78
N ALA A 16 -8.40 18.24 -49.63
CA ALA A 16 -7.55 18.26 -48.43
C ALA A 16 -6.42 19.30 -48.59
N LEU A 17 -5.78 19.71 -47.48
CA LEU A 17 -4.50 20.40 -47.51
C LEU A 17 -3.58 19.89 -46.39
N LEU A 18 -2.32 19.65 -46.73
CA LEU A 18 -1.25 19.30 -45.80
C LEU A 18 -0.46 20.57 -45.47
N ALA A 19 -0.04 20.75 -44.22
CA ALA A 19 0.85 21.85 -43.82
C ALA A 19 1.94 21.31 -42.88
N LEU A 20 3.10 21.00 -43.46
CA LEU A 20 4.31 20.67 -42.72
C LEU A 20 5.09 21.96 -42.47
N SER A 21 5.59 22.17 -41.25
CA SER A 21 6.64 23.15 -40.98
C SER A 21 7.60 22.58 -39.93
N LEU A 22 8.88 22.98 -39.99
CA LEU A 22 9.99 22.22 -39.41
C LEU A 22 11.00 23.14 -38.72
N CYS A 23 11.54 22.70 -37.59
CA CYS A 23 12.69 23.25 -36.87
C CYS A 23 12.62 24.70 -36.35
N LEU A 24 12.86 24.85 -35.05
CA LEU A 24 14.18 25.33 -34.62
C LEU A 24 14.58 24.67 -33.29
N VAL A 25 15.87 24.69 -32.97
CA VAL A 25 16.44 24.07 -31.75
C VAL A 25 16.45 25.08 -30.61
N GLY A 26 16.05 24.65 -29.41
CA GLY A 26 16.18 25.42 -28.18
C GLY A 26 16.65 24.55 -27.02
N THR A 27 17.92 24.69 -26.62
CA THR A 27 18.47 24.03 -25.43
C THR A 27 18.00 24.76 -24.18
N GLY A 28 17.17 24.11 -23.34
CA GLY A 28 16.68 24.68 -22.09
C GLY A 28 16.61 23.62 -20.99
N THR A 29 17.44 23.77 -19.96
CA THR A 29 17.32 23.03 -18.70
C THR A 29 16.13 23.56 -17.92
N VAL A 30 15.14 22.70 -17.62
CA VAL A 30 13.99 23.06 -16.79
C VAL A 30 14.23 22.55 -15.37
N SER A 31 14.29 23.49 -14.41
CA SER A 31 14.29 23.16 -12.97
C SER A 31 12.89 22.72 -12.54
N ALA A 32 12.80 21.79 -11.60
CA ALA A 32 11.53 21.24 -11.14
C ALA A 32 11.01 21.99 -9.89
N GLU A 33 10.38 23.15 -10.09
CA GLU A 33 9.64 23.88 -9.06
C GLU A 33 8.29 24.39 -9.61
N ASN A 34 7.21 24.01 -8.93
CA ASN A 34 5.81 24.45 -9.12
C ASN A 34 5.13 24.06 -10.46
N ASP A 35 3.81 23.87 -10.58
CA ASP A 35 2.70 24.03 -9.61
C ASP A 35 1.80 22.77 -9.55
N ILE A 36 1.42 22.34 -8.34
CA ILE A 36 0.18 21.57 -8.11
C ILE A 36 -0.57 22.21 -6.92
N ALA A 37 -1.28 23.30 -7.22
CA ALA A 37 -2.11 24.00 -6.24
C ALA A 37 -3.44 23.27 -6.01
N HIS A 38 -3.46 22.24 -5.15
CA HIS A 38 -4.71 21.77 -4.55
C HIS A 38 -5.35 22.90 -3.74
N LYS A 39 -6.66 23.09 -3.90
CA LYS A 39 -7.41 24.13 -3.17
C LYS A 39 -7.50 23.76 -1.68
N THR A 40 -6.67 24.39 -0.86
CA THR A 40 -6.87 24.45 0.59
C THR A 40 -8.12 25.30 0.86
N GLY A 41 -9.21 24.63 1.23
CA GLY A 41 -10.56 25.23 1.21
C GLY A 41 -11.54 24.69 2.24
N ASP A 42 -11.07 23.89 3.21
CA ASP A 42 -11.78 23.55 4.44
C ASP A 42 -10.76 23.32 5.57
N SER A 43 -11.19 23.47 6.82
CA SER A 43 -10.30 23.42 7.99
C SER A 43 -9.86 22.00 8.32
N VAL A 44 -8.65 21.63 7.89
CA VAL A 44 -7.96 20.42 8.37
C VAL A 44 -7.59 20.61 9.83
N THR A 45 -8.25 19.87 10.73
CA THR A 45 -7.79 19.75 12.13
C THR A 45 -6.47 18.99 12.13
N THR A 46 -5.37 19.69 12.41
CA THR A 46 -4.04 19.09 12.43
C THR A 46 -3.75 18.43 13.77
N PHE A 47 -2.74 17.56 13.85
CA PHE A 47 -2.27 17.02 15.13
C PHE A 47 -1.80 18.11 16.11
N ASN A 48 -1.40 19.29 15.61
CA ASN A 48 -1.02 20.45 16.44
C ASN A 48 -2.22 21.14 17.10
N ASP A 49 -3.42 21.05 16.53
CA ASP A 49 -4.65 21.64 17.10
C ASP A 49 -5.17 20.85 18.30
N ILE A 50 -4.73 19.60 18.46
CA ILE A 50 -5.04 18.73 19.60
C ILE A 50 -4.25 19.15 20.86
N GLY A 51 -3.14 19.89 20.71
CA GLY A 51 -2.15 20.10 21.78
C GLY A 51 -2.24 21.38 22.62
N ARG A 52 -3.15 22.33 22.32
CA ARG A 52 -3.07 23.71 22.86
C ARG A 52 -4.03 24.08 24.01
N ASP A 53 -5.09 23.32 24.25
CA ASP A 53 -6.06 23.62 25.33
C ASP A 53 -5.66 23.04 26.72
N SER A 54 -4.39 22.63 26.88
CA SER A 54 -3.86 21.93 28.07
C SER A 54 -3.53 22.82 29.28
N SER A 55 -3.86 24.11 29.25
CA SER A 55 -3.52 25.09 30.31
C SER A 55 -4.69 25.52 31.22
N ALA A 56 -5.87 24.90 31.06
CA ALA A 56 -7.13 25.38 31.67
C ALA A 56 -7.82 24.39 32.65
N TYR A 57 -7.18 23.29 33.03
CA TYR A 57 -7.67 22.37 34.08
C TYR A 57 -6.54 22.03 35.07
N GLY A 58 -6.86 22.04 36.37
CA GLY A 58 -5.91 21.79 37.46
C GLY A 58 -5.72 20.31 37.81
N ASP A 59 -4.94 20.05 38.85
CA ASP A 59 -4.44 18.73 39.28
C ASP A 59 -5.53 17.78 39.85
N ASP A 60 -6.50 17.37 39.02
CA ASP A 60 -7.43 16.27 39.36
C ASP A 60 -7.84 15.47 38.09
N MET A 61 -6.88 14.75 37.53
CA MET A 61 -7.06 13.87 36.36
C MET A 61 -7.67 12.52 36.76
N PRO A 62 -8.85 12.11 36.23
CA PRO A 62 -9.38 10.78 36.47
C PRO A 62 -8.45 9.71 35.88
N GLN A 63 -8.11 8.70 36.69
CA GLN A 63 -7.02 7.74 36.41
C GLN A 63 -7.29 6.73 35.28
N SER A 64 -8.42 6.84 34.57
CA SER A 64 -8.70 6.14 33.32
C SER A 64 -9.67 6.95 32.46
N ARG A 65 -9.47 6.96 31.14
CA ARG A 65 -10.50 7.44 30.21
C ARG A 65 -11.75 6.54 30.28
N PRO A 66 -12.96 7.05 30.03
CA PRO A 66 -14.14 6.20 29.89
C PRO A 66 -13.93 5.17 28.78
N VAL A 67 -14.60 4.01 28.90
CA VAL A 67 -14.61 2.99 27.84
C VAL A 67 -16.01 2.92 27.23
N ARG A 68 -16.07 3.08 25.90
CA ARG A 68 -17.26 2.88 25.07
C ARG A 68 -17.20 1.49 24.46
N THR A 69 -18.14 0.62 24.85
CA THR A 69 -18.26 -0.72 24.29
C THR A 69 -19.34 -0.74 23.20
N ILE A 70 -19.05 -1.40 22.08
CA ILE A 70 -19.93 -1.61 20.94
C ILE A 70 -19.90 -3.11 20.61
N GLU A 71 -21.04 -3.79 20.76
CA GLU A 71 -21.18 -5.24 20.58
C GLU A 71 -22.24 -5.54 19.51
N SER A 72 -21.95 -6.47 18.59
CA SER A 72 -22.88 -6.85 17.51
C SER A 72 -22.68 -8.29 17.06
N HIS A 73 -23.53 -9.20 17.57
CA HIS A 73 -23.38 -10.65 17.39
C HIS A 73 -24.61 -11.26 16.70
N THR A 74 -24.44 -11.83 15.51
CA THR A 74 -25.55 -12.39 14.69
C THR A 74 -25.15 -13.65 13.92
N ASP A 75 -26.14 -14.43 13.48
CA ASP A 75 -25.98 -15.52 12.51
C ASP A 75 -25.88 -15.02 11.05
N GLY A 76 -25.47 -13.76 10.82
CA GLY A 76 -25.54 -13.12 9.52
C GLY A 76 -24.78 -11.80 9.43
N ALA A 77 -25.44 -10.76 8.92
CA ALA A 77 -24.81 -9.45 8.81
C ALA A 77 -24.64 -8.82 10.21
N GLY A 78 -23.40 -8.67 10.65
CA GLY A 78 -23.04 -8.03 11.92
C GLY A 78 -22.36 -6.70 11.66
N ILE A 79 -22.95 -5.60 12.14
CA ILE A 79 -22.35 -4.26 12.04
C ILE A 79 -22.30 -3.65 13.44
N GLY A 80 -21.13 -3.22 13.90
CA GLY A 80 -20.94 -2.61 15.21
C GLY A 80 -21.37 -1.15 15.24
N CYS A 81 -20.69 -0.32 14.42
CA CYS A 81 -21.04 1.08 14.19
C CYS A 81 -21.35 1.31 12.71
N TYR A 82 -22.38 2.10 12.40
CA TYR A 82 -22.74 2.53 11.06
C TYR A 82 -23.04 4.03 11.07
N LEU A 83 -22.38 4.80 10.20
CA LEU A 83 -22.64 6.23 9.99
C LEU A 83 -22.67 6.55 8.49
N THR A 84 -23.54 7.48 8.08
CA THR A 84 -23.85 7.73 6.66
C THR A 84 -24.34 9.18 6.42
N ASN A 85 -24.39 9.63 5.17
CA ASN A 85 -24.96 10.93 4.75
C ASN A 85 -24.42 12.14 5.56
N ASP A 86 -23.10 12.30 5.56
CA ASP A 86 -22.37 13.40 6.18
C ASP A 86 -22.49 13.50 7.72
N GLU A 87 -23.00 12.46 8.39
CA GLU A 87 -23.00 12.31 9.85
C GLU A 87 -21.59 12.44 10.45
N ARG A 88 -21.46 13.13 11.59
CA ARG A 88 -20.16 13.36 12.25
C ARG A 88 -20.21 13.05 13.73
N GLU A 89 -19.35 12.14 14.18
CA GLU A 89 -19.20 11.77 15.58
C GLU A 89 -17.75 11.93 16.09
N TYR A 90 -17.64 12.32 17.36
CA TYR A 90 -16.37 12.46 18.07
C TYR A 90 -16.47 11.81 19.45
N TRP A 91 -15.66 10.78 19.69
CA TRP A 91 -15.63 10.04 20.96
C TRP A 91 -14.32 10.34 21.69
N ARG A 92 -14.40 10.94 22.89
CA ARG A 92 -13.22 11.15 23.77
C ARG A 92 -12.75 9.88 24.47
N ASP A 93 -13.63 8.89 24.49
CA ASP A 93 -13.51 7.61 25.18
C ASP A 93 -12.40 6.75 24.55
N ASN A 94 -11.87 5.80 25.33
CA ASN A 94 -11.29 4.58 24.77
C ASN A 94 -12.45 3.70 24.28
N VAL A 95 -12.23 2.89 23.24
CA VAL A 95 -13.31 2.21 22.53
C VAL A 95 -13.01 0.73 22.35
N THR A 96 -14.00 -0.10 22.62
CA THR A 96 -13.99 -1.54 22.34
C THR A 96 -15.09 -1.86 21.36
N VAL A 97 -14.74 -2.47 20.24
CA VAL A 97 -15.69 -2.97 19.22
C VAL A 97 -15.53 -4.49 19.14
N ASP A 98 -16.57 -5.24 19.46
CA ASP A 98 -16.62 -6.71 19.29
C ASP A 98 -17.79 -7.07 18.37
N VAL A 99 -17.50 -7.66 17.22
CA VAL A 99 -18.50 -7.97 16.19
C VAL A 99 -18.33 -9.41 15.72
N SER A 100 -19.43 -10.17 15.68
CA SER A 100 -19.44 -11.50 15.09
C SER A 100 -20.60 -11.71 14.12
N GLY A 101 -20.30 -12.24 12.94
CA GLY A 101 -21.30 -12.51 11.90
C GLY A 101 -20.95 -13.68 10.98
N SER A 102 -21.68 -13.77 9.88
CA SER A 102 -21.45 -14.67 8.74
C SER A 102 -21.67 -13.89 7.44
N GLY A 103 -20.59 -13.63 6.71
CA GLY A 103 -20.64 -13.00 5.38
C GLY A 103 -21.15 -13.94 4.29
N GLY A 104 -20.90 -15.25 4.46
CA GLY A 104 -21.43 -16.33 3.64
C GLY A 104 -22.92 -16.60 3.88
N GLY A 105 -23.63 -16.93 2.81
CA GLY A 105 -25.06 -17.24 2.82
C GLY A 105 -25.66 -17.16 1.41
N SER A 106 -26.98 -17.30 1.29
CA SER A 106 -27.73 -17.16 0.03
C SER A 106 -27.93 -15.72 -0.43
N LEU A 107 -27.50 -14.74 0.37
CA LEU A 107 -27.50 -13.31 0.10
C LEU A 107 -26.23 -12.74 0.73
N HIS A 108 -25.55 -11.81 0.04
CA HIS A 108 -24.28 -11.23 0.48
C HIS A 108 -24.47 -10.41 1.76
N ARG A 109 -24.00 -10.96 2.90
CA ARG A 109 -24.10 -10.35 4.22
C ARG A 109 -22.78 -9.63 4.51
N ASN A 110 -22.84 -8.44 5.12
CA ASN A 110 -21.65 -7.70 5.53
C ASN A 110 -21.37 -7.95 7.02
N VAL A 111 -20.12 -8.26 7.37
CA VAL A 111 -19.63 -8.29 8.76
C VAL A 111 -18.57 -7.19 8.91
N THR A 112 -18.94 -6.03 9.46
CA THR A 112 -18.04 -4.87 9.57
C THR A 112 -18.03 -4.27 10.98
N GLY A 113 -16.84 -3.96 11.52
CA GLY A 113 -16.70 -3.38 12.86
C GLY A 113 -17.24 -1.95 12.92
N ILE A 114 -16.62 -1.04 12.16
CA ILE A 114 -17.05 0.35 11.97
C ILE A 114 -17.23 0.59 10.47
N TYR A 115 -18.44 0.98 10.05
CA TYR A 115 -18.81 1.16 8.64
C TYR A 115 -19.25 2.60 8.39
N LEU A 116 -18.38 3.38 7.76
CA LEU A 116 -18.64 4.77 7.39
C LEU A 116 -18.91 4.85 5.88
N LEU A 117 -20.00 5.51 5.49
CA LEU A 117 -20.41 5.72 4.10
C LEU A 117 -20.77 7.19 3.83
N ASP A 118 -20.86 7.57 2.55
CA ASP A 118 -21.58 8.77 2.10
C ASP A 118 -21.21 10.05 2.87
N GLY A 119 -19.91 10.34 2.98
CA GLY A 119 -19.35 11.52 3.66
C GLY A 119 -19.28 11.47 5.18
N ALA A 120 -19.67 10.36 5.82
CA ALA A 120 -19.66 10.24 7.28
C ALA A 120 -18.25 10.29 7.89
N GLN A 121 -18.14 10.89 9.07
CA GLN A 121 -16.86 11.11 9.75
C GLN A 121 -16.91 10.67 11.22
N LEU A 122 -15.98 9.80 11.62
CA LEU A 122 -15.79 9.37 13.01
C LEU A 122 -14.36 9.68 13.45
N THR A 123 -14.22 10.35 14.59
CA THR A 123 -12.93 10.54 15.26
C THR A 123 -12.96 9.98 16.68
N ILE A 124 -12.05 9.06 16.97
CA ILE A 124 -11.85 8.47 18.29
C ILE A 124 -10.59 9.09 18.89
N GLY A 125 -10.72 9.79 20.01
CA GLY A 125 -9.60 10.44 20.71
C GLY A 125 -8.82 9.53 21.64
N GLY A 126 -9.41 8.41 22.08
CA GLY A 126 -8.77 7.36 22.88
C GLY A 126 -8.19 6.22 22.05
N ASP A 127 -7.80 5.14 22.72
CA ASP A 127 -7.37 3.89 22.09
C ASP A 127 -8.58 3.12 21.52
N LEU A 128 -8.37 2.31 20.48
CA LEU A 128 -9.39 1.42 19.90
C LEU A 128 -8.93 -0.04 19.96
N THR A 129 -9.64 -0.87 20.73
CA THR A 129 -9.59 -2.32 20.59
C THR A 129 -10.71 -2.78 19.66
N LEU A 130 -10.38 -3.55 18.62
CA LEU A 130 -11.37 -4.11 17.69
C LEU A 130 -11.18 -5.61 17.52
N ARG A 131 -12.28 -6.36 17.63
CA ARG A 131 -12.36 -7.80 17.37
C ARG A 131 -13.49 -8.06 16.38
N LEU A 132 -13.20 -8.81 15.31
CA LEU A 132 -14.19 -9.15 14.28
C LEU A 132 -14.07 -10.61 13.90
N ALA A 133 -15.06 -11.40 14.32
CA ALA A 133 -15.20 -12.81 13.96
C ALA A 133 -16.18 -12.97 12.78
N ASN A 134 -15.80 -13.75 11.77
CA ASN A 134 -16.66 -14.07 10.63
C ASN A 134 -16.69 -15.59 10.45
N SER A 135 -17.80 -16.22 10.85
CA SER A 135 -17.92 -17.68 10.99
C SER A 135 -17.97 -18.41 9.64
N ALA A 136 -18.49 -17.74 8.61
CA ALA A 136 -18.27 -18.07 7.22
C ALA A 136 -17.91 -16.77 6.48
N PRO A 137 -16.60 -16.51 6.24
CA PRO A 137 -16.14 -15.34 5.49
C PRO A 137 -16.76 -15.25 4.10
N ALA A 138 -16.90 -14.03 3.58
CA ALA A 138 -17.47 -13.82 2.25
C ALA A 138 -16.55 -14.43 1.18
N THR A 139 -17.14 -15.10 0.18
CA THR A 139 -16.41 -15.68 -0.97
C THR A 139 -16.72 -14.98 -2.29
N CYS A 140 -17.70 -14.06 -2.29
CA CYS A 140 -18.02 -13.16 -3.40
C CYS A 140 -18.86 -11.98 -2.89
N GLY A 141 -18.85 -10.88 -3.66
CA GLY A 141 -19.69 -9.71 -3.42
C GLY A 141 -20.99 -9.75 -4.20
N ALA A 142 -21.72 -8.63 -4.26
CA ALA A 142 -22.98 -8.51 -5.03
C ALA A 142 -22.85 -8.80 -6.54
N THR A 143 -21.62 -8.92 -7.06
CA THR A 143 -21.31 -9.55 -8.34
C THR A 143 -20.51 -10.85 -8.11
N PRO A 144 -20.69 -11.89 -8.92
CA PRO A 144 -19.82 -13.07 -8.91
C PRO A 144 -18.33 -12.71 -9.02
N GLY A 145 -17.48 -13.54 -8.41
CA GLY A 145 -16.02 -13.37 -8.34
C GLY A 145 -15.52 -13.21 -6.90
N ALA A 146 -14.38 -13.83 -6.58
CA ALA A 146 -13.73 -13.67 -5.27
C ALA A 146 -13.07 -12.28 -5.12
N ASP A 147 -12.72 -11.64 -6.24
CA ASP A 147 -12.05 -10.33 -6.37
C ASP A 147 -12.84 -9.13 -5.81
N VAL A 148 -14.05 -9.37 -5.30
CA VAL A 148 -14.96 -8.41 -4.67
C VAL A 148 -15.52 -8.88 -3.32
N ALA A 149 -15.04 -10.02 -2.79
CA ALA A 149 -15.49 -10.56 -1.52
C ALA A 149 -15.09 -9.69 -0.32
N HIS A 150 -13.94 -9.02 -0.43
CA HIS A 150 -13.33 -8.22 0.62
C HIS A 150 -14.18 -7.02 1.09
N TYR A 151 -15.07 -6.49 0.23
CA TYR A 151 -16.03 -5.42 0.58
C TYR A 151 -17.07 -5.80 1.65
N TYR A 152 -17.16 -7.08 2.03
CA TYR A 152 -18.20 -7.62 2.92
C TYR A 152 -17.64 -8.07 4.28
N MET A 153 -16.38 -7.74 4.56
CA MET A 153 -15.67 -8.12 5.78
C MET A 153 -14.54 -7.13 6.10
N SER A 154 -14.80 -6.15 6.96
CA SER A 154 -13.85 -5.06 7.27
C SER A 154 -13.83 -4.70 8.76
N GLY A 155 -12.65 -4.52 9.37
CA GLY A 155 -12.54 -4.00 10.74
C GLY A 155 -13.05 -2.56 10.82
N ILE A 156 -12.45 -1.69 10.00
CA ILE A 156 -12.95 -0.35 9.69
C ILE A 156 -13.06 -0.20 8.18
N TYR A 157 -14.23 0.21 7.70
CA TYR A 157 -14.46 0.65 6.33
C TYR A 157 -14.84 2.12 6.32
N ALA A 158 -14.20 2.92 5.45
CA ALA A 158 -14.57 4.29 5.16
C ALA A 158 -14.63 4.51 3.64
N GLY A 159 -15.78 4.93 3.12
CA GLY A 159 -15.86 5.21 1.69
C GLY A 159 -17.14 5.84 1.16
N TYR A 160 -17.25 5.89 -0.17
CA TYR A 160 -18.34 6.58 -0.87
C TYR A 160 -18.47 8.07 -0.51
N GLY A 161 -17.33 8.73 -0.26
CA GLY A 161 -17.29 10.18 -0.10
C GLY A 161 -17.46 10.92 -1.43
N GLY A 162 -17.34 12.24 -1.38
CA GLY A 162 -17.24 13.09 -2.56
C GLY A 162 -18.45 12.98 -3.49
N GLN A 163 -18.20 13.11 -4.80
CA GLN A 163 -19.25 13.08 -5.82
C GLN A 163 -19.50 11.65 -6.33
N ILE A 164 -20.25 10.82 -5.59
CA ILE A 164 -20.49 9.41 -5.94
C ILE A 164 -21.96 9.10 -6.26
N ARG A 165 -22.20 8.21 -7.25
CA ARG A 165 -23.55 7.81 -7.74
C ARG A 165 -24.49 8.99 -8.08
N GLY A 166 -23.95 10.13 -8.49
CA GLY A 166 -24.73 11.35 -8.80
C GLY A 166 -25.18 12.16 -7.58
N ARG A 167 -24.80 11.77 -6.36
CA ARG A 167 -24.86 12.59 -5.15
C ARG A 167 -23.52 13.33 -4.96
N THR A 168 -23.49 14.26 -4.03
CA THR A 168 -22.27 14.90 -3.54
C THR A 168 -22.32 14.92 -2.01
N HIS A 169 -21.32 14.32 -1.40
CA HIS A 169 -21.04 14.27 0.03
C HIS A 169 -19.65 14.86 0.29
N GLY A 170 -19.28 15.04 1.56
CA GLY A 170 -17.89 15.30 1.95
C GLY A 170 -17.00 14.05 1.84
N ASP A 171 -15.74 14.17 2.29
CA ASP A 171 -14.86 13.02 2.49
C ASP A 171 -15.43 12.08 3.57
N THR A 172 -15.48 10.78 3.31
CA THR A 172 -15.79 9.79 4.36
C THR A 172 -14.51 9.51 5.16
N ARG A 173 -14.51 9.73 6.48
CA ARG A 173 -13.26 9.83 7.26
C ARG A 173 -13.28 9.09 8.59
N PHE A 174 -12.28 8.25 8.83
CA PHE A 174 -11.99 7.69 10.17
C PHE A 174 -10.65 8.23 10.69
N THR A 175 -10.64 8.71 11.93
CA THR A 175 -9.42 9.18 12.62
C THR A 175 -9.31 8.54 14.00
N LEU A 176 -8.15 7.95 14.32
CA LEU A 176 -7.81 7.47 15.66
C LEU A 176 -6.63 8.25 16.24
N GLY A 177 -6.83 8.88 17.39
CA GLY A 177 -5.81 9.63 18.12
C GLY A 177 -5.01 8.80 19.14
N GLY A 178 -5.52 7.64 19.56
CA GLY A 178 -4.82 6.67 20.41
C GLY A 178 -4.23 5.49 19.64
N THR A 179 -3.93 4.43 20.38
CA THR A 179 -3.35 3.18 19.86
C THR A 179 -4.44 2.29 19.26
N LEU A 180 -4.13 1.59 18.16
CA LEU A 180 -4.99 0.55 17.60
C LEU A 180 -4.61 -0.84 18.13
N ASP A 181 -5.58 -1.67 18.48
CA ASP A 181 -5.39 -3.11 18.68
C ASP A 181 -6.50 -3.90 17.98
N MET A 182 -6.22 -4.36 16.77
CA MET A 182 -7.19 -4.98 15.86
C MET A 182 -6.90 -6.46 15.58
N ASP A 183 -7.95 -7.29 15.62
CA ASP A 183 -7.93 -8.71 15.23
C ASP A 183 -9.19 -9.04 14.40
N VAL A 184 -9.02 -9.33 13.11
CA VAL A 184 -10.13 -9.28 12.12
C VAL A 184 -10.11 -10.45 11.13
N VAL A 185 -11.24 -11.15 11.01
CA VAL A 185 -11.50 -12.14 9.95
C VAL A 185 -12.07 -11.41 8.72
N GLY A 186 -11.18 -10.73 7.99
CA GLY A 186 -11.50 -9.82 6.89
C GLY A 186 -10.36 -8.81 6.67
N VAL A 187 -10.67 -7.71 5.98
CA VAL A 187 -9.76 -6.57 5.80
C VAL A 187 -9.64 -5.78 7.11
N GLY A 188 -8.44 -5.33 7.47
CA GLY A 188 -8.25 -4.49 8.68
C GLY A 188 -8.84 -3.09 8.52
N LEU A 189 -8.16 -2.24 7.77
CA LEU A 189 -8.56 -0.86 7.44
C LEU A 189 -8.79 -0.74 5.92
N GLN A 190 -10.01 -0.38 5.49
CA GLN A 190 -10.37 -0.21 4.07
C GLN A 190 -10.87 1.20 3.75
N ALA A 191 -10.15 1.90 2.87
CA ALA A 191 -10.51 3.21 2.34
C ALA A 191 -10.93 3.11 0.86
N ASN A 192 -12.10 3.63 0.48
CA ASN A 192 -12.69 3.42 -0.86
C ASN A 192 -13.46 4.65 -1.38
N LYS A 193 -13.19 5.16 -2.58
CA LYS A 193 -13.89 6.31 -3.22
C LYS A 193 -14.04 7.52 -2.30
N ASP A 194 -13.04 8.39 -2.30
CA ASP A 194 -12.98 9.61 -1.49
C ASP A 194 -13.13 9.28 0.02
N GLY A 195 -12.60 8.11 0.40
CA GLY A 195 -12.51 7.59 1.77
C GLY A 195 -11.10 7.74 2.35
N TYR A 196 -11.01 8.11 3.62
CA TYR A 196 -9.74 8.41 4.30
C TYR A 196 -9.70 7.79 5.71
N ILE A 197 -8.64 7.03 6.00
CA ILE A 197 -8.40 6.42 7.32
C ILE A 197 -7.04 6.90 7.82
N THR A 198 -7.01 7.49 9.02
CA THR A 198 -5.78 7.91 9.71
C THR A 198 -5.72 7.31 11.10
N VAL A 199 -4.65 6.57 11.43
CA VAL A 199 -4.43 5.97 12.74
C VAL A 199 -2.98 6.16 13.22
N GLY A 200 -2.78 6.14 14.54
CA GLY A 200 -1.45 6.16 15.15
C GLY A 200 -0.71 4.82 15.07
N GLY A 201 -0.04 4.45 16.16
CA GLY A 201 0.62 3.14 16.30
C GLY A 201 -0.33 1.99 16.63
N GLY A 202 0.26 0.82 16.89
CA GLY A 202 -0.47 -0.33 17.45
C GLY A 202 -0.41 -1.61 16.60
N ARG A 203 -1.37 -2.52 16.84
CA ARG A 203 -1.43 -3.86 16.26
C ARG A 203 -2.59 -4.02 15.27
N ILE A 204 -2.34 -4.67 14.14
CA ILE A 204 -3.38 -5.20 13.24
C ILE A 204 -3.05 -6.65 12.91
N VAL A 205 -3.96 -7.58 13.20
CA VAL A 205 -3.90 -8.95 12.69
C VAL A 205 -5.13 -9.23 11.81
N THR A 206 -4.85 -9.72 10.61
CA THR A 206 -5.85 -10.24 9.67
C THR A 206 -5.59 -11.72 9.43
N HIS A 207 -6.66 -12.51 9.37
CA HIS A 207 -6.56 -13.97 9.21
C HIS A 207 -6.50 -14.37 7.74
N ALA A 208 -5.76 -15.43 7.43
CA ALA A 208 -5.66 -15.98 6.09
C ALA A 208 -7.01 -16.56 5.62
N LEU A 209 -7.50 -16.10 4.46
CA LEU A 209 -8.78 -16.51 3.87
C LEU A 209 -8.61 -17.26 2.55
N GLY A 210 -9.70 -17.87 2.08
CA GLY A 210 -9.82 -18.44 0.73
C GLY A 210 -10.05 -17.41 -0.39
N THR A 211 -10.10 -16.12 -0.04
CA THR A 211 -10.08 -14.96 -0.95
C THR A 211 -8.92 -14.04 -0.55
N ASP A 212 -8.65 -12.99 -1.32
CA ASP A 212 -7.68 -11.98 -0.88
C ASP A 212 -8.17 -11.20 0.35
N THR A 213 -7.21 -10.77 1.15
CA THR A 213 -7.39 -10.03 2.40
C THR A 213 -6.14 -9.21 2.73
N TYR A 214 -6.32 -8.11 3.45
CA TYR A 214 -5.32 -7.05 3.64
C TYR A 214 -5.45 -6.42 5.02
N ALA A 215 -4.33 -6.09 5.68
CA ALA A 215 -4.35 -5.28 6.89
C ALA A 215 -4.70 -3.82 6.58
N LEU A 216 -4.16 -3.26 5.50
CA LEU A 216 -4.46 -1.91 4.98
C LEU A 216 -4.84 -2.02 3.50
N LEU A 217 -5.95 -1.40 3.10
CA LEU A 217 -6.50 -1.47 1.75
C LEU A 217 -6.99 -0.10 1.26
N ALA A 218 -6.55 0.32 0.07
CA ALA A 218 -6.91 1.60 -0.55
C ALA A 218 -7.43 1.42 -1.99
N GLU A 219 -8.59 2.01 -2.29
CA GLU A 219 -9.32 1.87 -3.56
C GLU A 219 -9.95 3.21 -3.98
N GLU A 220 -9.16 4.11 -4.57
CA GLU A 220 -9.49 5.55 -4.69
C GLU A 220 -9.78 6.17 -3.31
N GLY A 221 -8.92 5.86 -2.35
CA GLY A 221 -8.94 6.34 -0.98
C GLY A 221 -7.54 6.28 -0.38
N SER A 222 -7.41 6.69 0.89
CA SER A 222 -6.12 6.70 1.60
C SER A 222 -6.17 6.01 2.96
N VAL A 223 -5.16 5.18 3.27
CA VAL A 223 -4.94 4.62 4.61
C VAL A 223 -3.56 5.03 5.12
N PHE A 224 -3.52 5.86 6.16
CA PHE A 224 -2.31 6.36 6.78
C PHE A 224 -2.19 5.80 8.20
N MET A 225 -1.15 4.99 8.43
CA MET A 225 -0.84 4.39 9.73
C MET A 225 0.52 4.90 10.21
N ASN A 226 0.52 5.61 11.34
CA ASN A 226 1.71 6.19 11.96
C ASN A 226 2.42 7.22 11.04
N THR A 227 1.68 7.89 10.16
CA THR A 227 2.20 8.77 9.07
C THR A 227 1.48 10.12 8.95
N GLY A 228 0.75 10.53 10.00
CA GLY A 228 -0.01 11.78 10.02
C GLY A 228 -1.23 11.80 9.10
N ALA A 229 -1.85 12.98 8.98
CA ALA A 229 -3.10 13.15 8.24
C ALA A 229 -2.92 13.28 6.72
N ASP A 230 -1.70 13.58 6.25
CA ASP A 230 -1.34 13.68 4.82
C ASP A 230 -0.47 12.50 4.33
N GLY A 231 -0.14 11.56 5.21
CA GLY A 231 0.70 10.41 4.92
C GLY A 231 2.21 10.69 4.90
N ARG A 232 2.69 11.88 5.31
CA ARG A 232 4.11 12.26 5.28
C ARG A 232 4.76 12.44 6.66
N GLU A 233 3.98 12.76 7.70
CA GLU A 233 4.49 12.99 9.06
C GLU A 233 4.84 11.66 9.75
N ARG A 234 6.09 11.21 9.60
CA ARG A 234 6.59 9.96 10.21
C ARG A 234 6.41 9.99 11.74
N GLY A 235 5.48 9.18 12.25
CA GLY A 235 5.24 9.01 13.67
C GLY A 235 6.32 8.17 14.37
N THR A 236 6.27 8.16 15.69
CA THR A 236 7.23 7.50 16.59
C THR A 236 6.75 6.14 17.12
N GLU A 237 5.48 5.81 16.91
CA GLU A 237 4.85 4.71 17.64
C GLU A 237 5.21 3.34 17.06
N THR A 238 5.18 2.32 17.92
CA THR A 238 5.45 0.95 17.47
C THR A 238 4.25 0.37 16.72
N VAL A 239 4.50 -0.23 15.55
CA VAL A 239 3.46 -0.77 14.67
C VAL A 239 3.71 -2.25 14.35
N ASN A 240 2.72 -3.10 14.59
CA ASN A 240 2.80 -4.56 14.40
C ASN A 240 1.65 -5.07 13.52
N ILE A 241 1.93 -5.37 12.26
CA ILE A 241 0.96 -5.79 11.25
C ILE A 241 1.19 -7.25 10.82
N HIS A 242 0.12 -8.04 10.81
CA HIS A 242 0.04 -9.34 10.16
C HIS A 242 -1.08 -9.32 9.12
N GLY A 243 -0.72 -9.16 7.85
CA GLY A 243 -1.64 -9.04 6.72
C GLY A 243 -0.98 -8.35 5.53
N ASN A 244 -1.50 -8.61 4.33
CA ASN A 244 -1.01 -7.96 3.11
C ASN A 244 -1.39 -6.46 3.09
N LEU A 245 -0.72 -5.67 2.27
CA LEU A 245 -1.12 -4.29 1.95
C LEU A 245 -1.65 -4.26 0.51
N GLY A 246 -2.76 -3.57 0.27
CA GLY A 246 -3.45 -3.57 -1.03
C GLY A 246 -3.77 -2.18 -1.54
N VAL A 247 -3.36 -1.88 -2.77
CA VAL A 247 -3.77 -0.69 -3.51
C VAL A 247 -4.41 -1.17 -4.81
N LEU A 248 -5.74 -1.18 -4.86
CA LEU A 248 -6.50 -1.79 -5.97
C LEU A 248 -7.14 -0.72 -6.87
N HIS A 249 -7.31 -1.06 -8.14
CA HIS A 249 -7.83 -0.17 -9.17
C HIS A 249 -9.16 -0.71 -9.72
N LYS A 250 -10.27 -0.51 -9.00
CA LYS A 250 -11.58 -1.11 -9.32
C LYS A 250 -12.27 -0.48 -10.55
N ASN A 251 -11.63 -0.52 -11.71
CA ASN A 251 -12.04 0.08 -12.97
C ASN A 251 -13.02 -0.78 -13.80
N TYR A 252 -13.86 -1.59 -13.15
CA TYR A 252 -14.73 -2.57 -13.80
C TYR A 252 -15.94 -2.97 -12.94
N GLY A 253 -16.95 -3.58 -13.57
CA GLY A 253 -18.12 -4.16 -12.89
C GLY A 253 -19.14 -3.12 -12.41
N ILE A 254 -19.86 -3.43 -11.33
CA ILE A 254 -20.80 -2.50 -10.67
C ILE A 254 -20.00 -1.44 -9.90
N ASP A 255 -20.45 -0.19 -9.98
CA ASP A 255 -19.84 0.99 -9.34
C ASP A 255 -18.31 0.99 -9.42
N PRO A 256 -17.71 1.12 -10.62
CA PRO A 256 -16.27 1.26 -10.75
C PRO A 256 -15.77 2.52 -10.02
N ASN A 257 -14.49 2.54 -9.69
CA ASN A 257 -13.82 3.73 -9.18
C ASN A 257 -13.87 4.85 -10.23
N PRO A 258 -14.27 6.09 -9.87
CA PRO A 258 -14.36 7.21 -10.80
C PRO A 258 -13.00 7.74 -11.34
N ASP A 259 -11.86 7.24 -10.85
CA ASP A 259 -10.50 7.53 -11.30
C ASP A 259 -10.15 9.04 -11.30
N ARG A 260 -10.71 9.80 -10.35
CA ARG A 260 -10.42 11.21 -10.10
C ARG A 260 -9.21 11.41 -9.20
N HIS A 261 -8.97 10.49 -8.27
CA HIS A 261 -7.94 10.58 -7.25
C HIS A 261 -7.07 9.33 -7.16
N GLY A 262 -5.89 9.49 -6.56
CA GLY A 262 -4.96 8.38 -6.33
C GLY A 262 -5.39 7.48 -5.17
N SER A 263 -4.83 6.27 -5.15
CA SER A 263 -5.03 5.29 -4.10
C SER A 263 -3.73 5.15 -3.30
N PHE A 264 -3.78 5.40 -1.99
CA PHE A 264 -2.56 5.56 -1.19
C PHE A 264 -2.59 4.75 0.09
N ILE A 265 -1.47 4.07 0.38
CA ILE A 265 -1.16 3.61 1.74
C ILE A 265 0.15 4.27 2.16
N SER A 266 0.21 4.79 3.37
CA SER A 266 1.46 5.28 3.96
C SER A 266 1.64 4.69 5.35
N LEU A 267 2.76 3.99 5.56
CA LEU A 267 3.02 3.20 6.76
C LEU A 267 4.41 3.50 7.33
N ALA A 268 4.48 3.88 8.60
CA ALA A 268 5.74 4.00 9.33
C ALA A 268 5.95 2.88 10.36
N LEU A 269 7.13 2.27 10.27
CA LEU A 269 7.68 1.27 11.18
C LEU A 269 8.97 1.87 11.79
N PRO A 270 8.87 2.68 12.85
CA PRO A 270 9.96 3.53 13.33
C PRO A 270 10.77 2.94 14.50
N THR A 271 10.45 1.74 14.98
CA THR A 271 11.10 1.10 16.15
C THR A 271 11.58 -0.33 15.83
N ALA A 272 12.56 -0.83 16.58
CA ALA A 272 13.04 -2.21 16.44
C ALA A 272 11.94 -3.27 16.65
N ASP A 273 10.94 -2.94 17.49
CA ASP A 273 9.76 -3.76 17.77
C ASP A 273 8.62 -3.56 16.76
N SER A 274 8.78 -2.68 15.77
CA SER A 274 7.84 -2.53 14.66
C SER A 274 8.05 -3.63 13.62
N VAL A 275 6.97 -4.29 13.23
CA VAL A 275 6.97 -5.44 12.32
C VAL A 275 5.82 -5.32 11.30
N LEU A 276 6.13 -5.52 10.02
CA LEU A 276 5.15 -5.85 8.98
C LEU A 276 5.37 -7.31 8.54
N THR A 277 4.34 -8.12 8.56
CA THR A 277 4.34 -9.47 7.99
C THR A 277 3.24 -9.56 6.93
N GLY A 278 3.62 -9.61 5.66
CA GLY A 278 2.70 -9.55 4.54
C GLY A 278 3.38 -9.13 3.23
N ALA A 279 2.68 -9.31 2.11
CA ALA A 279 3.07 -8.83 0.78
C ALA A 279 2.32 -7.54 0.41
N ILE A 280 2.74 -6.87 -0.68
CA ILE A 280 2.23 -5.55 -1.07
C ILE A 280 1.75 -5.56 -2.52
N LEU A 281 0.44 -5.65 -2.74
CA LEU A 281 -0.15 -5.52 -4.08
C LEU A 281 -0.41 -4.06 -4.41
N ASN A 282 0.09 -3.61 -5.56
CA ASN A 282 -0.26 -2.33 -6.18
C ASN A 282 -0.74 -2.59 -7.61
N GLU A 283 -2.07 -2.63 -7.82
CA GLU A 283 -2.69 -2.91 -9.12
C GLU A 283 -2.35 -1.86 -10.20
N PHE A 284 -2.06 -0.61 -9.82
CA PHE A 284 -1.66 0.46 -10.74
C PHE A 284 -0.25 0.21 -11.29
N GLU A 285 0.66 -0.25 -10.43
CA GLU A 285 2.02 -0.65 -10.81
C GLU A 285 2.06 -2.05 -11.44
N GLU A 286 1.10 -2.94 -11.18
CA GLU A 286 0.97 -4.19 -11.95
C GLU A 286 0.41 -3.96 -13.37
N SER A 287 -0.60 -3.11 -13.54
CA SER A 287 -1.13 -2.80 -14.87
C SER A 287 -0.24 -1.87 -15.71
N GLY A 288 0.64 -1.10 -15.06
CA GLY A 288 1.40 -0.02 -15.68
C GLY A 288 0.56 1.24 -15.94
N GLY A 289 -0.71 1.27 -15.54
CA GLY A 289 -1.60 2.42 -15.63
C GLY A 289 -1.69 3.15 -14.30
N ASN A 290 -0.84 4.16 -14.08
CA ASN A 290 -0.79 4.89 -12.80
C ASN A 290 -0.87 6.42 -12.95
N PRO A 291 -2.04 6.98 -13.35
CA PRO A 291 -2.16 8.42 -13.66
C PRO A 291 -2.01 9.34 -12.44
N HIS A 292 -2.31 8.84 -11.24
CA HIS A 292 -2.33 9.62 -9.99
C HIS A 292 -1.15 9.32 -9.06
N ASN A 293 -0.16 8.56 -9.53
CA ASN A 293 0.96 8.06 -8.71
C ASN A 293 0.49 7.28 -7.46
N SER A 294 -0.57 6.49 -7.60
CA SER A 294 -1.08 5.55 -6.60
C SER A 294 -0.01 4.55 -6.14
N GLY A 295 -0.05 4.17 -4.86
CA GLY A 295 0.82 3.12 -4.33
C GLY A 295 1.07 3.21 -2.83
N VAL A 296 2.02 2.39 -2.37
CA VAL A 296 2.40 2.26 -0.96
C VAL A 296 3.72 2.97 -0.69
N ASP A 297 3.73 3.86 0.30
CA ASP A 297 4.93 4.42 0.90
C ASP A 297 5.24 3.69 2.22
N LEU A 298 6.47 3.24 2.37
CA LEU A 298 6.94 2.51 3.55
C LEU A 298 8.16 3.21 4.16
N TYR A 299 8.00 3.70 5.40
CA TYR A 299 9.10 4.18 6.23
C TYR A 299 9.53 3.04 7.16
N LEU A 300 10.77 2.55 7.03
CA LEU A 300 11.29 1.38 7.72
C LEU A 300 12.65 1.73 8.33
N SER A 301 12.72 1.92 9.64
CA SER A 301 13.92 2.44 10.33
C SER A 301 14.10 1.87 11.74
N HIS A 302 15.21 2.23 12.40
CA HIS A 302 15.61 1.77 13.74
C HIS A 302 15.55 0.25 13.90
N ASN A 303 15.99 -0.47 12.87
CA ASN A 303 15.96 -1.94 12.77
C ASN A 303 14.57 -2.59 12.70
N ALA A 304 13.49 -1.83 12.46
CA ALA A 304 12.16 -2.35 12.15
C ALA A 304 12.18 -3.40 11.01
N ARG A 305 11.20 -4.31 11.02
CA ARG A 305 11.27 -5.59 10.27
C ARG A 305 10.08 -5.78 9.33
N TRP A 306 10.33 -5.90 8.03
CA TRP A 306 9.32 -6.35 7.06
C TRP A 306 9.60 -7.79 6.61
N TYR A 307 8.75 -8.74 6.98
CA TYR A 307 8.74 -10.10 6.46
C TYR A 307 7.86 -10.16 5.20
N ASN A 308 8.49 -10.07 4.02
CA ASN A 308 7.79 -10.08 2.74
C ASN A 308 7.37 -11.50 2.35
N ARG A 309 6.11 -11.84 2.61
CA ARG A 309 5.43 -13.09 2.22
C ARG A 309 3.93 -12.84 2.04
N TRP A 310 3.30 -13.46 1.04
CA TRP A 310 1.85 -13.38 0.89
C TRP A 310 1.12 -14.19 1.97
N ILE A 311 -0.04 -13.71 2.41
CA ILE A 311 -0.89 -14.34 3.43
C ILE A 311 -2.28 -14.62 2.84
N GLY A 312 -2.78 -15.85 3.02
CA GLY A 312 -4.07 -16.29 2.45
C GLY A 312 -4.01 -16.58 0.94
N ALA A 313 -5.17 -16.64 0.30
CA ALA A 313 -5.25 -16.74 -1.16
C ALA A 313 -4.74 -15.45 -1.83
N PRO A 314 -4.07 -15.54 -2.99
CA PRO A 314 -3.77 -14.38 -3.82
C PRO A 314 -5.05 -13.80 -4.42
N ARG A 315 -5.03 -12.51 -4.79
CA ARG A 315 -6.14 -11.86 -5.49
C ARG A 315 -6.46 -12.61 -6.78
N GLU A 316 -7.70 -13.10 -6.89
CA GLU A 316 -8.13 -13.84 -8.07
C GLU A 316 -8.37 -12.94 -9.28
N ARG A 317 -8.28 -13.55 -10.46
CA ARG A 317 -8.70 -12.92 -11.71
C ARG A 317 -10.22 -12.74 -11.71
N THR A 318 -10.67 -11.50 -11.91
CA THR A 318 -12.11 -11.24 -12.01
C THR A 318 -12.80 -12.03 -13.12
N VAL A 319 -14.04 -12.46 -12.84
CA VAL A 319 -14.93 -13.13 -13.80
C VAL A 319 -15.76 -12.13 -14.62
N LEU A 320 -15.71 -10.84 -14.28
CA LEU A 320 -16.34 -9.75 -15.02
C LEU A 320 -15.45 -9.27 -16.17
N GLU A 321 -16.00 -8.47 -17.08
CA GLU A 321 -15.21 -7.85 -18.15
C GLU A 321 -14.31 -6.74 -17.57
N ARG A 322 -12.99 -6.94 -17.64
CA ARG A 322 -11.94 -5.98 -17.30
C ARG A 322 -10.86 -6.03 -18.39
N PRO A 323 -10.56 -4.94 -19.12
CA PRO A 323 -9.48 -4.91 -20.11
C PRO A 323 -8.16 -5.31 -19.47
N ASN A 324 -7.44 -6.26 -20.08
CA ASN A 324 -6.18 -6.82 -19.58
C ASN A 324 -6.26 -7.30 -18.11
N ALA A 325 -7.34 -7.99 -17.71
CA ALA A 325 -7.56 -8.44 -16.33
C ALA A 325 -6.34 -9.10 -15.64
N ASP A 326 -5.61 -9.94 -16.38
CA ASP A 326 -4.43 -10.67 -15.88
C ASP A 326 -3.22 -9.75 -15.60
N ALA A 327 -3.21 -8.53 -16.15
CA ALA A 327 -2.17 -7.54 -15.94
C ALA A 327 -2.15 -6.99 -14.50
N TYR A 328 -3.28 -7.02 -13.77
CA TYR A 328 -3.40 -6.48 -12.42
C TYR A 328 -3.05 -7.49 -11.30
N LEU A 329 -2.83 -8.76 -11.65
CA LEU A 329 -2.56 -9.82 -10.67
C LEU A 329 -1.19 -9.64 -9.99
N TYR A 330 -1.09 -10.08 -8.74
CA TYR A 330 0.15 -10.03 -7.94
C TYR A 330 1.28 -10.86 -8.56
N ARG A 331 2.40 -10.21 -8.86
CA ARG A 331 3.64 -10.80 -9.38
C ARG A 331 4.88 -10.39 -8.58
N GLY A 332 4.69 -9.72 -7.45
CA GLY A 332 5.75 -9.28 -6.53
C GLY A 332 5.33 -8.04 -5.73
N SER A 333 5.97 -7.83 -4.58
CA SER A 333 5.61 -6.71 -3.70
C SER A 333 6.08 -5.38 -4.29
N LYS A 334 5.18 -4.40 -4.37
CA LYS A 334 5.38 -3.15 -5.12
C LYS A 334 5.20 -1.90 -4.26
N LEU A 335 6.32 -1.22 -3.96
CA LEU A 335 6.37 0.05 -3.24
C LEU A 335 6.51 1.22 -4.22
N ARG A 336 5.79 2.32 -3.94
CA ARG A 336 6.05 3.63 -4.57
C ARG A 336 7.28 4.26 -3.93
N THR A 337 7.32 4.35 -2.61
CA THR A 337 8.50 4.85 -1.88
C THR A 337 8.94 3.88 -0.80
N LEU A 338 10.26 3.65 -0.70
CA LEU A 338 10.90 3.04 0.46
C LEU A 338 11.84 4.06 1.11
N CYS A 339 11.57 4.42 2.36
CA CYS A 339 12.42 5.28 3.16
C CYS A 339 13.06 4.47 4.28
N GLY A 340 14.37 4.23 4.16
CA GLY A 340 15.18 3.57 5.17
C GLY A 340 15.52 4.47 6.38
N GLY A 341 16.45 3.98 7.20
CA GLY A 341 17.04 4.74 8.31
C GLY A 341 17.94 5.90 7.83
N GLY A 342 18.30 6.80 8.75
CA GLY A 342 19.24 7.89 8.49
C GLY A 342 20.71 7.44 8.44
N SER A 343 21.01 6.29 9.04
CA SER A 343 22.34 5.71 9.20
C SER A 343 22.33 4.18 9.01
N GLU A 344 23.51 3.55 8.95
CA GLU A 344 23.63 2.09 8.91
C GLU A 344 23.07 1.45 10.19
N GLU A 345 23.28 2.09 11.34
CA GLU A 345 22.83 1.66 12.66
C GLU A 345 21.29 1.67 12.76
N GLU A 346 20.64 2.63 12.09
CA GLU A 346 19.17 2.80 12.06
C GLU A 346 18.50 2.12 10.86
N GLN A 347 19.20 1.33 10.06
CA GLN A 347 18.68 0.81 8.80
C GLN A 347 17.41 -0.06 8.99
N GLY A 348 16.47 0.01 8.04
CA GLY A 348 15.30 -0.88 8.00
C GLY A 348 15.66 -2.28 7.53
N ASN A 349 15.02 -3.33 8.07
CA ASN A 349 15.30 -4.73 7.72
C ASN A 349 14.17 -5.39 6.92
N ILE A 350 14.40 -5.70 5.64
CA ILE A 350 13.46 -6.43 4.78
C ILE A 350 13.90 -7.89 4.66
N PHE A 351 13.10 -8.83 5.16
CA PHE A 351 13.31 -10.27 4.99
C PHE A 351 12.54 -10.73 3.76
N GLN A 352 13.26 -11.00 2.67
CA GLN A 352 12.66 -11.40 1.40
C GLN A 352 12.38 -12.92 1.41
N GLN A 353 11.12 -13.30 1.60
CA GLN A 353 10.68 -14.69 1.73
C GLN A 353 9.87 -15.17 0.50
N GLU A 354 9.40 -14.26 -0.34
CA GLU A 354 8.75 -14.57 -1.61
C GLU A 354 9.73 -15.05 -2.69
N ALA A 355 9.28 -15.93 -3.58
CA ALA A 355 10.00 -16.22 -4.83
C ALA A 355 9.87 -15.06 -5.85
N SER A 356 8.76 -14.32 -5.78
CA SER A 356 8.50 -13.11 -6.55
C SER A 356 9.37 -11.93 -6.08
N PRO A 357 9.77 -11.01 -6.99
CA PRO A 357 10.61 -9.87 -6.63
C PRO A 357 9.93 -8.87 -5.69
N ILE A 358 10.74 -8.01 -5.08
CA ILE A 358 10.29 -6.73 -4.54
C ILE A 358 10.70 -5.65 -5.54
N LEU A 359 9.77 -4.79 -5.92
CA LEU A 359 9.99 -3.62 -6.76
C LEU A 359 9.73 -2.35 -5.95
N VAL A 360 10.69 -1.43 -6.00
CA VAL A 360 10.65 -0.12 -5.36
C VAL A 360 10.84 0.93 -6.45
N ASP A 361 9.86 1.83 -6.60
CA ASP A 361 9.94 2.90 -7.58
C ASP A 361 10.96 3.98 -7.17
N SER A 362 10.89 4.47 -5.92
CA SER A 362 11.89 5.38 -5.35
C SER A 362 12.38 4.90 -3.98
N CYS A 363 13.70 4.86 -3.76
CA CYS A 363 14.29 4.57 -2.46
C CYS A 363 15.10 5.75 -1.87
N SER A 364 15.17 5.82 -0.54
CA SER A 364 16.01 6.76 0.20
C SER A 364 16.56 6.15 1.48
N GLY A 365 17.69 6.68 1.98
CA GLY A 365 18.29 6.27 3.25
C GLY A 365 18.92 4.86 3.23
N PHE A 366 19.03 4.25 4.41
CA PHE A 366 19.71 2.98 4.63
C PHE A 366 18.73 1.82 4.81
N THR A 367 18.88 0.75 4.01
CA THR A 367 18.06 -0.47 4.10
C THR A 367 18.92 -1.74 4.04
N ARG A 368 18.58 -2.73 4.87
CA ARG A 368 19.04 -4.12 4.75
C ARG A 368 18.00 -4.96 4.03
N VAL A 369 18.43 -5.77 3.06
CA VAL A 369 17.59 -6.83 2.47
C VAL A 369 18.21 -8.18 2.81
N VAL A 370 17.54 -8.93 3.68
CA VAL A 370 17.96 -10.21 4.24
C VAL A 370 17.35 -11.36 3.45
N TYR A 371 18.23 -12.22 2.97
CA TYR A 371 17.94 -13.46 2.26
C TYR A 371 18.37 -14.67 3.10
N THR A 372 17.84 -15.86 2.77
CA THR A 372 18.20 -17.13 3.43
C THR A 372 18.57 -18.19 2.40
N ARG A 373 19.16 -19.32 2.83
CA ARG A 373 19.40 -20.48 1.96
C ARG A 373 18.22 -21.44 1.90
N ALA A 374 18.07 -22.10 0.76
CA ALA A 374 17.25 -23.29 0.58
C ALA A 374 18.04 -24.56 0.95
N GLU A 375 17.35 -25.71 0.97
CA GLU A 375 17.93 -27.02 1.28
C GLU A 375 18.97 -27.49 0.24
N ASP A 376 18.87 -26.98 -1.00
CA ASP A 376 19.85 -27.19 -2.07
C ASP A 376 21.05 -26.20 -2.01
N GLY A 377 21.10 -25.34 -1.00
CA GLY A 377 22.11 -24.30 -0.81
C GLY A 377 21.90 -23.03 -1.65
N SER A 378 20.89 -22.98 -2.53
CA SER A 378 20.54 -21.79 -3.31
C SER A 378 19.97 -20.67 -2.44
N ILE A 379 19.91 -19.44 -2.95
CA ILE A 379 19.38 -18.29 -2.21
C ILE A 379 17.86 -18.22 -2.39
N ARG A 380 17.11 -18.45 -1.30
CA ARG A 380 15.66 -18.20 -1.23
C ARG A 380 15.39 -16.71 -1.29
N GLY A 381 14.47 -16.32 -2.17
CA GLY A 381 14.03 -14.93 -2.31
C GLY A 381 14.09 -14.45 -3.76
N GLY A 382 13.05 -13.74 -4.20
CA GLY A 382 13.03 -13.00 -5.46
C GLY A 382 13.98 -11.79 -5.42
N ASP A 383 14.24 -11.22 -6.58
CA ASP A 383 15.18 -10.10 -6.74
C ASP A 383 14.66 -8.83 -6.05
N PHE A 384 15.57 -7.96 -5.61
CA PHE A 384 15.25 -6.64 -5.09
C PHE A 384 15.56 -5.59 -6.16
N ILE A 385 14.54 -4.88 -6.63
CA ILE A 385 14.61 -4.02 -7.81
C ILE A 385 14.30 -2.58 -7.41
N VAL A 386 15.25 -1.69 -7.61
CA VAL A 386 15.10 -0.24 -7.43
C VAL A 386 15.05 0.42 -8.80
N ARG A 387 14.06 1.28 -9.06
CA ARG A 387 14.10 2.19 -10.22
C ARG A 387 14.98 3.39 -9.90
N HIS A 388 14.54 4.26 -9.01
CA HIS A 388 15.19 5.52 -8.66
C HIS A 388 15.73 5.53 -7.22
N ALA A 389 16.81 6.28 -6.98
CA ALA A 389 17.35 6.44 -5.63
C ALA A 389 17.69 7.91 -5.31
N ALA A 390 17.33 8.34 -4.10
CA ALA A 390 17.76 9.63 -3.56
C ALA A 390 19.29 9.66 -3.32
N PRO A 391 19.95 10.81 -3.44
CA PRO A 391 21.39 10.94 -3.16
C PRO A 391 21.76 10.43 -1.76
N GLY A 392 22.80 9.58 -1.68
CA GLY A 392 23.26 9.01 -0.40
C GLY A 392 22.51 7.76 0.05
N SER A 393 21.64 7.18 -0.79
CA SER A 393 20.96 5.92 -0.47
C SER A 393 21.95 4.76 -0.37
N HIS A 394 21.70 3.83 0.55
CA HIS A 394 22.53 2.64 0.75
C HIS A 394 21.70 1.36 0.95
N ILE A 395 22.04 0.30 0.20
CA ILE A 395 21.46 -1.04 0.38
C ILE A 395 22.53 -2.05 0.82
N THR A 396 22.34 -2.64 2.00
CA THR A 396 23.07 -3.85 2.41
C THR A 396 22.25 -5.08 2.06
N MET A 397 22.68 -5.81 1.04
CA MET A 397 22.17 -7.16 0.74
C MET A 397 22.85 -8.15 1.69
N ARG A 398 22.09 -8.97 2.42
CA ARG A 398 22.66 -9.90 3.42
C ARG A 398 22.14 -11.32 3.25
N LEU A 399 23.03 -12.30 3.20
CA LEU A 399 22.68 -13.71 3.30
C LEU A 399 22.85 -14.20 4.74
N ALA A 400 21.74 -14.50 5.40
CA ALA A 400 21.70 -15.28 6.63
C ALA A 400 21.87 -16.77 6.26
N ALA A 401 23.09 -17.28 6.45
CA ALA A 401 23.59 -18.49 5.81
C ALA A 401 23.52 -19.75 6.68
N GLY A 402 23.19 -19.60 7.98
CA GLY A 402 23.25 -20.65 8.99
C GLY A 402 24.60 -20.69 9.71
N ALA A 403 24.63 -21.22 10.94
CA ALA A 403 25.83 -21.21 11.79
C ALA A 403 27.05 -21.92 11.16
N ALA A 404 26.81 -23.01 10.41
CA ALA A 404 27.86 -23.80 9.74
C ALA A 404 28.63 -23.05 8.63
N VAL A 405 28.21 -21.83 8.26
CA VAL A 405 28.90 -21.02 7.24
C VAL A 405 30.35 -20.69 7.62
N THR A 406 30.72 -20.73 8.91
CA THR A 406 32.11 -20.54 9.37
C THR A 406 33.07 -21.59 8.83
N ASP A 407 32.56 -22.77 8.50
CA ASP A 407 33.34 -23.96 8.15
C ASP A 407 33.45 -24.13 6.62
N GLU A 408 32.82 -23.24 5.86
CA GLU A 408 32.83 -23.26 4.40
C GLU A 408 34.15 -22.81 3.80
N ALA A 409 34.47 -23.38 2.63
CA ALA A 409 35.57 -22.88 1.82
C ALA A 409 35.32 -21.41 1.41
N HIS A 410 36.33 -20.56 1.60
CA HIS A 410 36.24 -19.13 1.25
C HIS A 410 35.94 -18.89 -0.24
N THR A 411 36.13 -19.87 -1.13
CA THR A 411 35.59 -19.85 -2.52
C THR A 411 34.06 -19.85 -2.53
N THR A 412 33.44 -20.83 -1.88
CA THR A 412 31.98 -21.00 -1.75
C THR A 412 31.32 -19.78 -1.11
N MET A 413 31.92 -19.22 -0.05
CA MET A 413 31.47 -17.96 0.56
C MET A 413 31.39 -16.80 -0.46
N ARG A 414 32.40 -16.68 -1.33
CA ARG A 414 32.47 -15.61 -2.36
C ARG A 414 31.55 -15.88 -3.55
N GLU A 415 31.25 -17.13 -3.84
CA GLU A 415 30.25 -17.53 -4.84
C GLU A 415 28.82 -17.20 -4.34
N ALA A 416 28.53 -17.48 -3.06
CA ALA A 416 27.28 -17.07 -2.41
C ALA A 416 27.11 -15.54 -2.40
N LEU A 417 28.17 -14.78 -2.08
CA LEU A 417 28.14 -13.31 -2.16
C LEU A 417 27.91 -12.79 -3.59
N ARG A 418 28.47 -13.44 -4.62
CA ARG A 418 28.21 -13.08 -6.03
C ARG A 418 26.77 -13.36 -6.44
N ALA A 419 26.21 -14.50 -6.03
CA ALA A 419 24.82 -14.85 -6.27
C ALA A 419 23.86 -13.86 -5.55
N LEU A 420 24.21 -13.43 -4.33
CA LEU A 420 23.47 -12.42 -3.58
C LEU A 420 23.55 -11.04 -4.24
N ALA A 421 24.72 -10.62 -4.73
CA ALA A 421 24.88 -9.34 -5.44
C ALA A 421 23.98 -9.28 -6.69
N ALA A 422 23.84 -10.39 -7.41
CA ALA A 422 22.98 -10.51 -8.59
C ALA A 422 21.47 -10.40 -8.29
N LYS A 423 21.05 -10.49 -7.01
CA LYS A 423 19.66 -10.22 -6.59
C LYS A 423 19.32 -8.74 -6.58
N LEU A 424 20.29 -7.84 -6.47
CA LEU A 424 20.04 -6.40 -6.48
C LEU A 424 20.08 -5.85 -7.91
N ARG A 425 19.03 -5.16 -8.33
CA ARG A 425 18.96 -4.47 -9.62
C ARG A 425 18.65 -2.99 -9.41
N TYR A 426 19.45 -2.10 -9.98
CA TYR A 426 19.23 -0.65 -9.96
C TYR A 426 19.05 -0.14 -11.39
N GLN A 427 17.82 0.21 -11.77
CA GLN A 427 17.47 0.55 -13.14
C GLN A 427 17.93 1.98 -13.52
N GLY A 428 17.83 2.93 -12.57
CA GLY A 428 18.30 4.31 -12.73
C GLY A 428 19.79 4.42 -13.09
N TYR A 429 20.61 3.40 -12.74
CA TYR A 429 22.01 3.35 -13.18
C TYR A 429 22.16 3.40 -14.72
N ALA A 430 21.26 2.74 -15.46
CA ALA A 430 21.26 2.77 -16.92
C ALA A 430 20.74 4.11 -17.50
N ALA A 431 20.01 4.89 -16.70
CA ALA A 431 19.62 6.27 -17.02
C ALA A 431 20.67 7.31 -16.58
N GLY A 432 21.80 6.88 -16.01
CA GLY A 432 22.91 7.73 -15.58
C GLY A 432 22.93 8.07 -14.09
N GLU A 433 21.97 7.62 -13.29
CA GLU A 433 21.98 7.88 -11.83
C GLU A 433 23.16 7.17 -11.15
N ARG A 434 23.73 7.84 -10.14
CA ARG A 434 24.83 7.31 -9.30
C ARG A 434 24.52 7.49 -7.80
N SER A 435 23.24 7.62 -7.46
CA SER A 435 22.74 8.00 -6.13
C SER A 435 22.75 6.86 -5.11
N LEU A 436 22.61 5.61 -5.59
CA LEU A 436 22.61 4.40 -4.77
C LEU A 436 24.02 3.82 -4.63
N SER A 437 24.44 3.62 -3.39
CA SER A 437 25.54 2.73 -3.02
C SER A 437 24.99 1.39 -2.51
N ALA A 438 25.73 0.29 -2.64
CA ALA A 438 25.27 -0.99 -2.12
C ALA A 438 26.41 -1.98 -1.86
N ARG A 439 26.21 -2.88 -0.91
CA ARG A 439 27.17 -3.93 -0.53
C ARG A 439 26.49 -5.27 -0.26
N VAL A 440 27.28 -6.34 -0.26
CA VAL A 440 26.87 -7.70 0.15
C VAL A 440 27.52 -8.11 1.47
N GLU A 441 26.77 -8.81 2.32
CA GLU A 441 27.22 -9.44 3.56
C GLU A 441 26.87 -10.93 3.61
N LEU A 442 27.76 -11.73 4.19
CA LEU A 442 27.55 -13.12 4.59
C LEU A 442 27.65 -13.21 6.10
N ALA A 443 26.66 -13.82 6.76
CA ALA A 443 26.64 -13.98 8.21
C ALA A 443 25.88 -15.26 8.63
N ALA A 444 26.06 -15.70 9.87
CA ALA A 444 25.33 -16.85 10.41
C ALA A 444 23.81 -16.62 10.44
N ASP A 445 23.36 -15.43 10.84
CA ASP A 445 21.96 -15.01 10.93
C ASP A 445 21.76 -13.54 10.50
N SER A 446 20.58 -12.94 10.73
CA SER A 446 20.22 -11.57 10.35
C SER A 446 20.89 -10.45 11.18
N SER A 447 21.34 -10.78 12.39
CA SER A 447 21.79 -9.88 13.45
C SER A 447 23.28 -10.04 13.84
N ALA A 448 23.88 -11.21 13.60
CA ALA A 448 25.28 -11.48 13.87
C ALA A 448 26.27 -10.49 13.19
N PRO A 449 27.54 -10.45 13.62
CA PRO A 449 28.60 -9.84 12.82
C PRO A 449 28.66 -10.44 11.41
N ALA A 450 29.02 -9.63 10.41
CA ALA A 450 29.30 -10.12 9.06
C ALA A 450 30.65 -10.87 9.05
N ILE A 451 30.64 -12.09 8.51
CA ILE A 451 31.81 -12.97 8.38
C ILE A 451 32.61 -12.59 7.12
N LEU A 452 31.91 -12.20 6.05
CA LEU A 452 32.51 -11.71 4.81
C LEU A 452 31.66 -10.56 4.22
N ARG A 453 32.33 -9.59 3.59
CA ARG A 453 31.72 -8.40 2.98
C ARG A 453 32.29 -8.15 1.58
N GLY A 454 31.57 -7.38 0.77
CA GLY A 454 32.09 -6.81 -0.48
C GLY A 454 31.15 -5.78 -1.11
N GLU A 455 31.70 -4.82 -1.85
CA GLU A 455 30.92 -3.75 -2.49
C GLU A 455 30.26 -4.22 -3.81
N ILE A 456 29.04 -3.74 -4.08
CA ILE A 456 28.30 -3.98 -5.32
C ILE A 456 28.60 -2.85 -6.31
N TRP A 457 29.33 -3.17 -7.37
CA TRP A 457 29.60 -2.24 -8.46
C TRP A 457 28.57 -2.44 -9.58
N PHE A 458 27.58 -1.54 -9.63
CA PHE A 458 26.61 -1.48 -10.72
C PHE A 458 27.30 -1.29 -12.08
N ARG A 459 26.67 -1.83 -13.13
CA ARG A 459 27.12 -1.75 -14.51
C ARG A 459 25.91 -1.49 -15.39
N GLU A 460 26.13 -0.80 -16.50
CA GLU A 460 25.17 -0.80 -17.59
C GLU A 460 25.00 -2.25 -18.08
N ALA A 461 23.76 -2.69 -18.27
CA ALA A 461 23.50 -4.00 -18.84
C ALA A 461 24.06 -4.00 -20.27
N LEU A 462 24.99 -4.92 -20.55
CA LEU A 462 25.48 -5.12 -21.91
C LEU A 462 24.29 -5.47 -22.81
N ILE A 463 23.88 -4.50 -23.64
CA ILE A 463 22.94 -4.75 -24.72
C ILE A 463 23.65 -5.71 -25.67
N ASN A 464 23.29 -7.00 -25.58
CA ASN A 464 23.72 -7.99 -26.55
C ASN A 464 23.08 -7.64 -27.90
N SER A 465 23.79 -6.82 -28.68
CA SER A 465 23.53 -6.62 -30.09
C SER A 465 23.46 -7.98 -30.77
N ALA A 466 22.34 -8.28 -31.42
CA ALA A 466 22.18 -9.54 -32.14
C ALA A 466 23.32 -9.72 -33.14
N PRO A 467 23.91 -10.93 -33.26
CA PRO A 467 24.98 -11.16 -34.22
C PRO A 467 24.46 -10.95 -35.64
N SER A 468 25.09 -10.04 -36.38
CA SER A 468 24.76 -9.74 -37.76
C SER A 468 25.40 -10.78 -38.70
N SER A 469 24.58 -11.66 -39.27
CA SER A 469 24.91 -12.52 -40.42
C SER A 469 23.66 -12.89 -41.20
#